data_AF-A0A212ETN7-F1
#
_entry.id   AF-A0A212ETN7-F1
#
_cell.length_a   1.000
_cell.length_b   1.000
_cell.length_c   1.000
_cell.angle_alpha   90.00
_cell.angle_beta   90.00
_cell.angle_gamma   90.00
#
_symmetry.space_group_name_H-M   'P 1'
#
loop_
_entity.id
_entity.type
_entity.pdbx_description
1 polymer ?
#
loop_
_entity_poly.entity_id
_entity_poly.type
_entity_poly.pdbx_seq_one_letter_code
_entity_poly.pdbx_strand_id
1 'polypeptide(L)'
;MVRLQVARRLDMKRMFAIWRVDPPWQPVTKKGQGQRMGGGKGAIDHYVTPIKADRIIFEIGGKCEYAEVHDMLRIIAERLPFKAEPISQELLEKKAASEKWCEENNSNKFTLKYVIQNNMGGCHRFLSKYDHKWYGKYF
;
A
#
# COMPACT_ATOMS: atom_id res chain seq x y z
N MET A 1 16.05 0.26 -7.93
CA MET A 1 16.69 0.74 -6.67
C MET A 1 16.52 -0.21 -5.50
N VAL A 2 15.31 -0.68 -5.19
CA VAL A 2 15.06 -1.54 -4.00
C VAL A 2 15.90 -2.82 -4.02
N ARG A 3 15.93 -3.56 -5.15
CA ARG A 3 16.70 -4.80 -5.28
C ARG A 3 18.18 -4.66 -4.91
N LEU A 4 18.80 -3.55 -5.31
CA LEU A 4 20.21 -3.30 -5.02
C LEU A 4 20.46 -3.03 -3.53
N GLN A 5 19.55 -2.31 -2.86
CA GLN A 5 19.66 -2.05 -1.43
C GLN A 5 19.50 -3.35 -0.61
N VAL A 6 18.52 -4.18 -0.98
CA VAL A 6 18.32 -5.49 -0.36
C VAL A 6 19.58 -6.35 -0.55
N ALA A 7 20.05 -6.51 -1.79
CA ALA A 7 21.22 -7.34 -2.07
C ALA A 7 22.52 -6.89 -1.37
N ARG A 8 22.69 -5.59 -1.13
CA ARG A 8 23.88 -5.04 -0.46
C ARG A 8 23.90 -5.26 1.05
N ARG A 9 22.74 -5.36 1.69
CA ARG A 9 22.60 -5.39 3.15
C ARG A 9 22.12 -6.74 3.70
N LEU A 10 21.64 -7.63 2.84
CA LEU A 10 21.15 -8.96 3.21
C LEU A 10 22.31 -9.95 3.36
N ASP A 11 22.37 -10.66 4.49
CA ASP A 11 23.27 -11.81 4.65
C ASP A 11 22.69 -13.05 3.95
N MET A 12 23.20 -13.35 2.76
CA MET A 12 22.74 -14.46 1.92
C MET A 12 22.94 -15.86 2.55
N LYS A 13 23.76 -16.01 3.59
CA LYS A 13 23.96 -17.31 4.27
C LYS A 13 22.84 -17.63 5.26
N ARG A 14 22.27 -16.60 5.87
CA ARG A 14 21.27 -16.71 6.95
C ARG A 14 19.88 -16.28 6.53
N MET A 15 19.78 -15.40 5.54
CA MET A 15 18.57 -14.69 5.16
C MET A 15 18.31 -14.83 3.65
N PHE A 16 17.04 -14.72 3.28
CA PHE A 16 16.60 -14.67 1.88
C PHE A 16 15.51 -13.61 1.73
N ALA A 17 15.38 -13.08 0.51
CA ALA A 17 14.33 -12.12 0.16
C ALA A 17 13.48 -12.64 -1.00
N ILE A 18 12.15 -12.55 -0.88
CA ILE A 18 11.19 -12.97 -1.90
C ILE A 18 10.37 -11.76 -2.33
N TRP A 19 10.28 -11.56 -3.65
CA TRP A 19 9.44 -10.53 -4.23
C TRP A 19 8.00 -11.03 -4.34
N ARG A 20 7.04 -10.23 -3.86
CA ARG A 20 5.59 -10.55 -3.90
C ARG A 20 4.81 -9.73 -4.91
N VAL A 21 5.53 -8.87 -5.63
CA VAL A 21 4.99 -8.02 -6.68
C VAL A 21 5.46 -8.56 -8.02
N ASP A 22 4.51 -8.73 -8.93
CA ASP A 22 4.75 -9.21 -10.28
C ASP A 22 5.62 -8.23 -11.08
N PRO A 23 6.34 -8.72 -12.12
CA PRO A 23 7.01 -7.85 -13.05
C PRO A 23 6.04 -6.85 -13.68
N PRO A 24 6.52 -5.66 -14.09
CA PRO A 24 5.67 -4.64 -14.71
C PRO A 24 4.96 -5.17 -15.95
N TRP A 25 3.63 -5.12 -15.93
CA TRP A 25 2.77 -5.69 -16.98
C TRP A 25 1.74 -4.70 -17.52
N GLN A 26 1.39 -3.66 -16.77
CA GLN A 26 0.37 -2.69 -17.18
C GLN A 26 1.00 -1.61 -18.07
N PRO A 27 0.62 -1.48 -19.35
CA PRO A 27 1.20 -0.48 -20.24
C PRO A 27 0.68 0.92 -19.93
N VAL A 28 1.60 1.88 -19.82
CA VAL A 28 1.31 3.31 -19.70
C VAL A 28 1.64 3.97 -21.04
N THR A 29 0.65 4.62 -21.65
CA THR A 29 0.84 5.31 -22.94
C THR A 29 1.12 6.79 -22.73
N LYS A 30 2.05 7.34 -23.52
CA LYS A 30 2.40 8.76 -23.47
C LYS A 30 2.39 9.36 -24.88
N LYS A 31 1.83 10.56 -25.03
CA LYS A 31 1.97 11.35 -26.27
C LYS A 31 3.25 12.15 -26.25
N GLY A 32 3.78 12.44 -27.44
CA GLY A 32 4.92 13.34 -27.59
C GLY A 32 4.64 14.72 -26.99
N GLN A 33 5.68 15.33 -26.42
CA GLN A 33 5.58 16.66 -25.84
C GLN A 33 5.25 17.70 -26.94
N GLY A 34 4.36 18.64 -26.65
CA GLY A 34 3.96 19.71 -27.59
C GLY A 34 2.84 19.33 -28.57
N GLN A 35 2.30 18.11 -28.50
CA GLN A 35 1.15 17.71 -29.32
C GLN A 35 -0.16 18.32 -28.82
N ARG A 36 -1.06 18.67 -29.75
CA ARG A 36 -2.42 19.12 -29.41
C ARG A 36 -3.27 17.93 -28.93
N MET A 37 -4.38 18.23 -28.25
CA MET A 37 -5.38 17.23 -27.87
C MET A 37 -6.05 16.63 -29.12
N GLY A 38 -6.47 15.36 -29.03
CA GLY A 38 -7.01 14.60 -30.17
C GLY A 38 -5.97 13.70 -30.86
N GLY A 39 -6.30 13.13 -32.03
CA GLY A 39 -5.36 12.33 -32.82
C GLY A 39 -5.10 10.90 -32.33
N GLY A 40 -6.03 10.31 -31.55
CA GLY A 40 -5.92 8.93 -31.08
C GLY A 40 -5.10 8.75 -29.80
N LYS A 41 -4.78 7.49 -29.46
CA LYS A 41 -4.00 7.11 -28.27
C LYS A 41 -2.49 7.14 -28.59
N GLY A 42 -1.67 7.53 -27.62
CA GLY A 42 -0.21 7.52 -27.78
C GLY A 42 0.38 6.10 -27.78
N ALA A 43 1.66 5.99 -28.13
CA ALA A 43 2.42 4.75 -28.02
C ALA A 43 2.66 4.37 -26.54
N ILE A 44 3.02 3.11 -26.31
CA ILE A 44 3.41 2.59 -24.99
C ILE A 44 4.78 3.17 -24.64
N ASP A 45 4.87 3.81 -23.48
CA ASP A 45 6.09 4.45 -22.96
C ASP A 45 6.84 3.51 -22.01
N HIS A 46 6.13 3.00 -21.00
CA HIS A 46 6.68 2.05 -20.02
C HIS A 46 5.58 1.16 -19.45
N TYR A 47 6.00 0.13 -18.71
CA TYR A 47 5.09 -0.75 -17.97
C TYR A 47 5.19 -0.47 -16.47
N VAL A 48 4.08 -0.62 -15.77
CA VAL A 48 3.98 -0.48 -14.31
C VAL A 48 3.28 -1.69 -13.70
N THR A 49 3.43 -1.85 -12.38
CA THR A 49 2.64 -2.80 -11.60
C THR A 49 1.75 -2.01 -10.63
N PRO A 50 0.41 -2.12 -10.72
CA PRO A 50 -0.48 -1.44 -9.80
C PRO A 50 -0.41 -2.11 -8.41
N ILE A 51 -0.26 -1.30 -7.37
CA ILE A 51 -0.15 -1.75 -5.98
C ILE A 51 -1.31 -1.14 -5.19
N LYS A 52 -2.03 -1.97 -4.42
CA LYS A 52 -3.10 -1.54 -3.51
C LYS A 52 -2.55 -1.32 -2.10
N ALA A 53 -3.30 -0.59 -1.27
CA ALA A 53 -3.02 -0.48 0.16
C ALA A 53 -2.93 -1.87 0.82
N ASP A 54 -2.13 -1.96 1.88
CA ASP A 54 -1.90 -3.19 2.67
C ASP A 54 -1.29 -4.37 1.87
N ARG A 55 -0.70 -4.10 0.69
CA ARG A 55 0.02 -5.10 -0.10
C ARG A 55 1.48 -5.22 0.35
N ILE A 56 1.90 -6.44 0.65
CA ILE A 56 3.32 -6.77 0.90
C ILE A 56 4.11 -6.68 -0.42
N ILE A 57 5.19 -5.89 -0.43
CA ILE A 57 6.03 -5.67 -1.62
C ILE A 57 7.07 -6.78 -1.77
N PHE A 58 7.81 -7.04 -0.70
CA PHE A 58 8.77 -8.12 -0.61
C PHE A 58 8.84 -8.59 0.84
N GLU A 59 9.28 -9.83 0.99
CA GLU A 59 9.40 -10.50 2.27
C GLU A 59 10.85 -10.86 2.50
N ILE A 60 11.26 -10.85 3.76
CA ILE A 60 12.56 -11.35 4.19
C ILE A 60 12.30 -12.47 5.19
N GLY A 61 12.94 -13.61 4.97
CA GLY A 61 12.90 -14.74 5.88
C GLY A 61 14.30 -15.27 6.15
N GLY A 62 14.40 -16.17 7.13
CA GLY A 62 15.66 -16.79 7.54
C GLY A 62 15.91 -16.67 9.04
N LYS A 63 17.16 -16.91 9.44
CA LYS A 63 17.60 -16.81 10.85
C LYS A 63 18.06 -15.39 11.15
N CYS A 64 17.11 -14.47 11.32
CA CYS A 64 17.36 -13.06 11.64
C CYS A 64 16.33 -12.52 12.61
N GLU A 65 16.75 -11.58 13.45
CA GLU A 65 15.87 -10.82 14.33
C GLU A 65 15.31 -9.60 13.59
N TYR A 66 14.09 -9.17 13.93
CA TYR A 66 13.46 -8.01 13.28
C TYR A 66 14.33 -6.75 13.36
N ALA A 67 15.03 -6.55 14.48
CA ALA A 67 15.93 -5.42 14.69
C ALA A 67 17.06 -5.34 13.65
N GLU A 68 17.59 -6.48 13.20
CA GLU A 68 18.68 -6.53 12.20
C GLU A 68 18.19 -6.04 10.82
N VAL A 69 16.92 -6.29 10.50
CA VAL A 69 16.33 -6.00 9.19
C VAL A 69 15.62 -4.64 9.16
N HIS A 70 15.18 -4.16 10.32
CA HIS A 70 14.35 -2.97 10.48
C HIS A 70 14.95 -1.73 9.79
N ASP A 71 16.23 -1.44 10.01
CA ASP A 71 16.87 -0.25 9.43
C ASP A 71 16.94 -0.30 7.90
N MET A 72 17.20 -1.49 7.34
CA MET A 72 17.17 -1.67 5.90
C MET A 72 15.75 -1.46 5.35
N LEU A 73 14.75 -2.08 5.99
CA LEU A 73 13.36 -1.97 5.55
C LEU A 73 12.85 -0.53 5.65
N ARG A 74 13.20 0.20 6.71
CA ARG A 74 12.88 1.62 6.89
C ARG A 74 13.43 2.48 5.76
N ILE A 75 14.72 2.34 5.44
CA ILE A 75 15.36 3.09 4.34
C ILE A 75 14.70 2.78 2.99
N ILE A 76 14.28 1.54 2.78
CA ILE A 76 13.55 1.16 1.56
C ILE A 76 12.15 1.80 1.55
N ALA A 77 11.43 1.73 2.66
CA ALA A 77 10.09 2.27 2.80
C ALA A 77 10.05 3.79 2.53
N GLU A 78 11.03 4.55 3.04
CA GLU A 78 11.16 5.99 2.79
C GLU A 78 11.42 6.35 1.32
N ARG A 79 11.97 5.42 0.54
CA ARG A 79 12.26 5.64 -0.90
C ARG A 79 11.11 5.23 -1.81
N LEU A 80 10.07 4.56 -1.29
CA LEU A 80 8.92 4.20 -2.08
C LEU A 80 8.04 5.44 -2.33
N PRO A 81 7.35 5.52 -3.49
CA PRO A 81 6.52 6.66 -3.84
C PRO A 81 5.20 6.73 -3.04
N PHE A 82 4.98 5.78 -2.12
CA PHE A 82 3.79 5.67 -1.28
C PHE A 82 4.21 5.39 0.17
N LYS A 83 3.32 5.68 1.11
CA LYS A 83 3.55 5.40 2.54
C LYS A 83 3.70 3.89 2.73
N ALA A 84 4.91 3.48 3.11
CA ALA A 84 5.23 2.10 3.44
C ALA A 84 5.75 2.03 4.88
N GLU A 85 5.57 0.88 5.51
CA GLU A 85 5.97 0.64 6.89
C GLU A 85 6.69 -0.72 6.97
N PRO A 86 7.83 -0.83 7.66
CA PRO A 86 8.42 -2.11 7.97
C PRO A 86 7.52 -2.85 8.96
N ILE A 87 7.19 -4.11 8.67
CA ILE A 87 6.30 -4.90 9.52
C ILE A 87 6.88 -6.31 9.74
N SER A 88 6.62 -6.85 10.92
CA SER A 88 6.76 -8.27 11.25
C SER A 88 5.38 -8.89 11.48
N GLN A 89 5.31 -10.22 11.54
CA GLN A 89 4.05 -10.91 11.83
C GLN A 89 3.46 -10.45 13.18
N GLU A 90 4.28 -10.39 14.23
CA GLU A 90 3.85 -9.98 15.57
C GLU A 90 3.35 -8.52 15.58
N LEU A 91 4.04 -7.61 14.87
CA LEU A 91 3.60 -6.21 14.77
C LEU A 91 2.28 -6.08 14.00
N LEU A 92 2.08 -6.90 12.97
CA LEU A 92 0.83 -6.92 12.21
C LEU A 92 -0.35 -7.41 13.08
N GLU A 93 -0.14 -8.47 13.86
CA GLU A 93 -1.13 -8.98 14.81
C GLU A 93 -1.47 -7.93 15.89
N LYS A 94 -0.46 -7.26 16.45
CA LYS A 94 -0.63 -6.16 17.40
C LYS A 94 -1.41 -4.98 16.80
N LYS A 95 -1.12 -4.62 15.54
CA LYS A 95 -1.82 -3.55 14.83
C LYS A 95 -3.29 -3.91 14.61
N ALA A 96 -3.57 -5.13 14.17
CA ALA A 96 -4.95 -5.62 14.01
C ALA A 96 -5.71 -5.65 15.35
N ALA A 97 -5.06 -6.08 16.43
CA ALA A 97 -5.65 -6.07 17.77
C ALA A 97 -5.93 -4.63 18.26
N SER A 98 -5.01 -3.70 18.01
CA SER A 98 -5.16 -2.29 18.35
C SER A 98 -6.29 -1.61 17.56
N GLU A 99 -6.40 -1.88 16.25
CA GLU A 99 -7.51 -1.40 15.42
C GLU A 99 -8.85 -1.90 15.96
N LYS A 100 -8.95 -3.19 16.27
CA LYS A 100 -10.16 -3.78 16.85
C LYS A 100 -10.53 -3.19 18.20
N TRP A 101 -9.53 -3.01 19.08
CA TRP A 101 -9.73 -2.36 20.38
C TRP A 101 -10.23 -0.92 20.21
N CYS A 102 -9.62 -0.15 19.30
CA CYS A 102 -10.08 1.21 19.00
C CYS A 102 -11.53 1.24 18.48
N GLU A 103 -11.94 0.26 17.66
CA GLU A 103 -13.32 0.16 17.16
C GLU A 103 -14.32 -0.17 18.28
N GLU A 104 -14.00 -1.11 19.15
CA GLU A 104 -14.86 -1.56 20.26
C GLU A 104 -14.96 -0.51 21.37
N ASN A 105 -13.86 0.18 21.67
CA ASN A 105 -13.77 1.21 22.71
C ASN A 105 -14.12 2.61 22.20
N ASN A 106 -14.62 2.76 20.98
CA ASN A 106 -14.99 4.05 20.44
C ASN A 106 -16.22 4.64 21.16
N SER A 107 -15.99 5.67 21.98
CA SER A 107 -17.06 6.40 22.66
C SER A 107 -17.98 7.18 21.71
N ASN A 108 -17.53 7.48 20.48
CA ASN A 108 -18.32 8.23 19.52
C ASN A 108 -19.43 7.35 18.92
N LYS A 109 -20.69 7.70 19.21
CA LYS A 109 -21.88 7.02 18.72
C LYS A 109 -22.08 7.17 17.21
N PHE A 110 -21.60 8.27 16.63
CA PHE A 110 -21.73 8.56 15.20
C PHE A 110 -20.46 8.16 14.45
N THR A 111 -20.28 6.86 14.28
CA THR A 111 -19.21 6.35 13.41
C THR A 111 -19.51 6.67 11.95
N LEU A 112 -18.46 6.84 11.14
CA LEU A 112 -18.64 7.09 9.70
C LEU A 112 -19.42 5.95 9.03
N LYS A 113 -19.17 4.71 9.46
CA LYS A 113 -19.96 3.54 9.06
C LYS A 113 -21.46 3.72 9.35
N TYR A 114 -21.81 4.13 10.56
CA TYR A 114 -23.21 4.34 10.95
C TYR A 114 -23.87 5.49 10.18
N VAL A 115 -23.17 6.61 10.01
CA VAL A 115 -23.65 7.79 9.26
C VAL A 115 -23.94 7.42 7.81
N ILE A 116 -23.02 6.68 7.17
CA ILE A 116 -23.16 6.24 5.78
C ILE A 116 -24.29 5.22 5.65
N GLN A 117 -24.40 4.23 6.52
CA GLN A 117 -25.45 3.20 6.40
C GLN A 117 -26.87 3.77 6.52
N ASN A 118 -27.05 4.78 7.37
CA ASN A 118 -28.37 5.38 7.61
C ASN A 118 -28.68 6.59 6.73
N ASN A 119 -27.81 6.91 5.75
CA ASN A 119 -27.94 8.11 4.90
C ASN A 119 -28.19 9.40 5.71
N MET A 120 -27.51 9.55 6.85
CA MET A 120 -27.74 10.68 7.74
C MET A 120 -27.37 11.98 7.02
N GLY A 121 -28.27 12.97 7.09
CA GLY A 121 -28.08 14.26 6.41
C GLY A 121 -28.04 14.18 4.89
N GLY A 122 -28.51 13.09 4.28
CA GLY A 122 -28.48 12.90 2.83
C GLY A 122 -27.08 12.71 2.26
N CYS A 123 -26.15 12.19 3.07
CA CYS A 123 -24.74 12.03 2.71
C CYS A 123 -24.49 11.20 1.45
N HIS A 124 -25.41 10.29 1.08
CA HIS A 124 -25.30 9.46 -0.14
C HIS A 124 -25.20 10.29 -1.42
N ARG A 125 -25.72 11.52 -1.43
CA ARG A 125 -25.61 12.42 -2.59
C ARG A 125 -24.16 12.82 -2.90
N PHE A 126 -23.30 12.81 -1.88
CA PHE A 126 -21.91 13.27 -1.98
C PHE A 126 -20.90 12.12 -1.95
N LEU A 127 -21.35 10.91 -1.60
CA LEU A 127 -20.48 9.75 -1.43
C LEU A 127 -20.45 8.89 -2.69
N SER A 128 -19.28 8.31 -2.96
CA SER A 128 -19.10 7.34 -4.02
C SER A 128 -19.60 5.96 -3.59
N LYS A 129 -19.87 5.09 -4.56
CA LYS A 129 -20.19 3.67 -4.31
C LYS A 129 -19.12 2.96 -3.45
N TYR A 130 -17.86 3.39 -3.54
CA TYR A 130 -16.75 2.76 -2.80
C TYR A 130 -16.71 3.19 -1.33
N ASP A 131 -17.24 4.36 -1.01
CA ASP A 131 -17.33 4.84 0.38
C ASP A 131 -18.32 3.99 1.19
N HIS A 132 -19.36 3.46 0.54
CA HIS A 132 -20.27 2.48 1.15
C HIS A 132 -19.60 1.13 1.44
N LYS A 133 -18.50 0.82 0.76
CA LYS A 133 -17.75 -0.43 0.97
C LYS A 133 -16.67 -0.26 2.03
N TRP A 134 -15.96 0.87 1.99
CA TRP A 134 -14.76 1.09 2.79
C TRP A 134 -14.94 2.04 3.97
N TYR A 135 -16.12 2.67 4.09
CA TYR A 135 -16.51 3.53 5.21
C TYR A 135 -15.46 4.59 5.56
N GLY A 136 -14.87 5.21 4.53
CA GLY A 136 -13.86 6.27 4.66
C GLY A 136 -12.46 5.81 5.11
N LYS A 137 -12.18 4.51 5.13
CA LYS A 137 -10.82 3.99 5.38
C LYS A 137 -9.84 4.34 4.26
N TYR A 138 -10.34 4.56 3.04
CA TYR A 138 -9.56 4.94 1.87
C TYR A 138 -10.21 6.16 1.20
N PHE A 139 -9.40 7.04 0.63
CA PHE A 139 -9.80 8.24 -0.10
C PHE A 139 -9.05 8.32 -1.43
#